data_AF-A0A0F9T6T9-F1
#
_entry.id   AF-A0A0F9T6T9-F1
#
_cell.length_a   1.000
_cell.length_b   1.000
_cell.length_c   1.000
_cell.angle_alpha   90.00
_cell.angle_beta   90.00
_cell.angle_gamma   90.00
#
_symmetry.space_group_name_H-M   'P 1'
#
loop_
_entity.id
_entity.type
_entity.pdbx_description
1 polymer ?
#
loop_
_entity_poly.entity_id
_entity_poly.type
_entity_poly.pdbx_seq_one_letter_code
_entity_poly.pdbx_strand_id
1 'polypeptide(L)'
;MGNGKNERRIMAHFRADIQGSRGPVSRLGGKRTGISGHLRGWHVGAHVYLTHNETTGKDEVQVYRTSGSSGGGRSELVAEFTEGN
;
A
#
# COMPACT_ATOMS: atom_id res chain seq x y z
N MET A 1 0.24 25.20 34.15
CA MET A 1 -0.72 24.15 33.74
C MET A 1 -0.34 23.69 32.34
N GLY A 2 0.40 22.58 32.24
CA GLY A 2 0.93 22.07 30.97
C GLY A 2 -0.20 21.49 30.13
N ASN A 3 -0.37 22.01 28.91
CA ASN A 3 -1.32 21.48 27.96
C ASN A 3 -0.68 20.25 27.29
N GLY A 4 -0.91 19.08 27.88
CA GLY A 4 -0.48 17.78 27.37
C GLY A 4 -1.17 17.50 26.04
N LYS A 5 -0.60 18.00 24.95
CA LYS A 5 -0.91 17.54 23.61
C LYS A 5 -0.52 16.07 23.58
N ASN A 6 -1.52 15.20 23.59
CA ASN A 6 -1.39 13.78 23.28
C ASN A 6 -0.81 13.68 21.86
N GLU A 7 0.52 13.66 21.76
CA GLU A 7 1.23 13.24 20.55
C GLU A 7 0.87 11.77 20.34
N ARG A 8 -0.22 11.51 19.60
CA ARG A 8 -0.33 10.26 18.88
C ARG A 8 0.86 10.26 17.94
N ARG A 9 1.94 9.57 18.33
CA ARG A 9 3.06 9.29 17.46
C ARG A 9 2.47 8.54 16.28
N ILE A 10 2.17 9.26 15.18
CA ILE A 10 1.76 8.64 13.93
C ILE A 10 3.05 8.03 13.38
N MET A 11 3.45 6.90 13.94
CA MET A 11 4.51 6.10 13.37
C MET A 11 3.97 5.50 12.10
N ALA A 12 4.73 5.67 11.02
CA ALA A 12 4.50 4.93 9.82
C ALA A 12 4.69 3.44 10.15
N HIS A 13 3.64 2.66 9.92
CA HIS A 13 3.70 1.20 9.99
C HIS A 13 4.16 0.66 8.64
N PHE A 14 3.80 1.34 7.57
CA PHE A 14 4.14 0.97 6.20
C PHE A 14 4.93 2.06 5.50
N ARG A 15 5.78 1.66 4.56
CA ARG A 15 6.52 2.55 3.66
C ARG A 15 6.49 1.99 2.25
N ALA A 16 6.28 2.86 1.28
CA ALA A 16 6.40 2.53 -0.13
C ALA A 16 7.42 3.46 -0.77
N ASP A 17 8.31 2.89 -1.56
CA ASP A 17 9.27 3.60 -2.39
C ASP A 17 8.96 3.28 -3.87
N ILE A 18 8.98 4.30 -4.72
CA ILE A 18 8.71 4.17 -6.16
C ILE A 18 9.75 4.97 -6.95
N GLN A 19 10.28 4.36 -8.00
CA GLN A 19 11.20 5.00 -8.95
C GLN A 19 10.49 5.27 -10.27
N GLY A 20 10.64 6.49 -10.80
CA GLY A 20 10.20 6.86 -12.15
C GLY A 20 11.19 7.79 -12.84
N SER A 21 10.80 8.34 -13.99
CA SER A 21 11.64 9.28 -14.75
C SER A 21 11.92 10.59 -13.99
N ARG A 22 11.10 10.93 -12.99
CA ARG A 22 11.27 12.10 -12.12
C ARG A 22 12.08 11.83 -10.86
N GLY A 23 12.72 10.66 -10.77
CA GLY A 23 13.49 10.25 -9.59
C GLY A 23 12.67 9.40 -8.59
N PRO A 24 13.31 9.00 -7.48
CA PRO A 24 12.68 8.23 -6.42
C PRO A 24 11.78 9.11 -5.54
N VAL A 25 10.63 8.57 -5.15
CA VAL A 25 9.81 9.17 -4.08
C VAL A 25 9.34 8.10 -3.11
N SER A 26 9.06 8.54 -1.88
CA SER A 26 8.56 7.66 -0.83
C SER A 26 7.28 8.17 -0.21
N ARG A 27 6.45 7.24 0.27
CA ARG A 27 5.20 7.51 1.00
C ARG A 27 5.12 6.62 2.22
N LEU A 28 4.45 7.12 3.25
CA LEU A 28 4.26 6.45 4.53
C LEU A 28 2.79 6.12 4.71
N GLY A 29 2.52 4.95 5.29
CA GLY A 29 1.18 4.47 5.63
C GLY A 29 1.06 4.21 7.13
N GLY A 30 -0.07 4.59 7.72
CA GLY A 30 -0.37 4.29 9.11
C GLY A 30 -0.94 2.88 9.27
N LYS A 31 -0.79 2.30 10.46
CA LYS A 31 -1.30 0.95 10.77
C LYS A 31 -2.79 0.76 10.42
N ARG A 32 -3.62 1.77 10.71
CA ARG A 32 -5.06 1.80 10.41
C ARG A 32 -5.43 2.05 8.95
N THR A 33 -4.55 2.70 8.19
CA THR A 33 -4.85 3.12 6.81
C THR A 33 -4.21 2.22 5.77
N GLY A 34 -3.20 1.44 6.17
CA GLY A 34 -2.34 0.72 5.24
C GLY A 34 -1.53 1.66 4.36
N ILE A 35 -1.01 1.10 3.27
CA ILE A 35 -0.48 1.81 2.11
C ILE A 35 -0.90 1.06 0.84
N SER A 36 -1.14 1.79 -0.24
CA SER A 36 -1.46 1.20 -1.55
C SER A 36 -0.78 1.95 -2.68
N GLY A 37 -0.56 1.26 -3.79
CA GLY A 37 0.09 1.82 -4.96
C GLY A 37 -0.44 1.20 -6.24
N HIS A 38 -0.73 2.05 -7.23
CA HIS A 38 -1.19 1.64 -8.54
C HIS A 38 -0.15 2.00 -9.60
N LEU A 39 0.55 0.99 -10.12
CA LEU A 39 1.51 1.12 -11.21
C LEU A 39 0.85 0.74 -12.52
N ARG A 40 0.87 1.64 -13.51
CA ARG A 40 0.15 1.44 -14.78
C ARG A 40 1.08 1.62 -15.98
N GLY A 41 1.25 0.55 -16.73
CA GLY A 41 1.65 0.61 -18.13
C GLY A 41 0.44 0.86 -19.02
N TRP A 42 0.64 0.77 -20.33
CA TRP A 42 -0.44 1.00 -21.30
C TRP A 42 -1.46 -0.13 -21.28
N HIS A 43 -1.01 -1.38 -21.33
CA HIS A 43 -1.87 -2.57 -21.44
C HIS A 43 -1.85 -3.48 -20.22
N VAL A 44 -1.02 -3.18 -19.24
CA VAL A 44 -0.86 -3.95 -18.01
C VAL A 44 -0.55 -3.01 -16.86
N GLY A 45 -1.01 -3.34 -15.67
CA GLY A 45 -0.68 -2.67 -14.44
C GLY A 45 -0.78 -3.60 -13.24
N ALA A 46 -0.40 -3.08 -12.09
CA ALA A 46 -0.54 -3.75 -10.81
C ALA A 46 -1.08 -2.77 -9.78
N HIS A 47 -2.03 -3.23 -8.96
CA HIS A 47 -2.44 -2.56 -7.74
C HIS A 47 -2.00 -3.41 -6.56
N VAL A 48 -1.17 -2.84 -5.69
CA VAL A 48 -0.71 -3.48 -4.46
C VAL A 48 -1.37 -2.79 -3.28
N TYR A 49 -1.93 -3.59 -2.37
CA TYR A 49 -2.43 -3.16 -1.07
C TYR A 49 -1.59 -3.83 0.01
N LEU A 50 -1.20 -3.04 1.01
CA LEU A 50 -0.52 -3.51 2.20
C LEU A 50 -1.25 -2.95 3.42
N THR A 51 -1.86 -3.82 4.21
CA THR A 51 -2.75 -3.45 5.31
C THR A 51 -2.43 -4.24 6.57
N HIS A 52 -2.76 -3.70 7.74
CA HIS A 52 -2.70 -4.43 9.00
C HIS A 52 -4.08 -5.03 9.30
N ASN A 53 -4.16 -6.35 9.46
CA ASN A 53 -5.38 -7.01 9.88
C ASN A 53 -5.46 -7.03 11.42
N GLU A 54 -6.40 -6.27 11.98
CA GLU A 54 -6.57 -6.13 13.42
C GLU A 54 -7.06 -7.42 14.10
N THR A 55 -7.67 -8.35 13.36
CA THR A 55 -8.14 -9.63 13.90
C THR A 55 -7.00 -10.64 14.04
N THR A 56 -6.15 -10.74 13.01
CA THR A 56 -5.00 -11.67 13.03
C THR A 56 -3.76 -11.05 13.67
N GLY A 57 -3.72 -9.71 13.78
CA GLY A 57 -2.56 -8.96 14.24
C GLY A 57 -1.40 -8.94 13.26
N LYS A 58 -1.62 -9.32 11.99
CA LYS A 58 -0.58 -9.48 10.97
C LYS A 58 -0.74 -8.46 9.84
N ASP A 59 0.37 -8.20 9.15
CA ASP A 59 0.34 -7.45 7.91
C ASP A 59 0.01 -8.36 6.72
N GLU A 60 -0.85 -7.88 5.84
CA GLU A 60 -1.39 -8.63 4.70
C GLU A 60 -1.11 -7.87 3.41
N VAL A 61 -0.70 -8.61 2.38
CA VAL A 61 -0.39 -8.08 1.05
C VAL A 61 -1.35 -8.67 0.04
N GLN A 62 -1.93 -7.81 -0.78
CA GLN A 62 -2.72 -8.24 -1.93
C GLN A 62 -2.19 -7.57 -3.19
N VAL A 63 -1.93 -8.38 -4.22
CA VAL A 63 -1.44 -7.92 -5.53
C VAL A 63 -2.48 -8.26 -6.58
N TYR A 64 -2.98 -7.23 -7.25
CA TYR A 64 -3.94 -7.36 -8.32
C TYR A 64 -3.29 -7.00 -9.66
N ARG A 65 -3.44 -7.86 -10.67
CA ARG A 65 -3.18 -7.52 -12.07
C ARG A 65 -4.30 -6.63 -12.60
N THR A 66 -3.95 -5.55 -13.27
CA THR A 66 -4.88 -4.59 -13.91
C THR A 66 -4.56 -4.44 -15.40
N SER A 67 -5.49 -3.87 -16.18
CA SER A 67 -5.34 -3.66 -17.64
C SER A 67 -4.52 -2.42 -18.02
N GLY A 68 -3.79 -1.80 -17.08
CA GLY A 68 -3.06 -0.56 -17.32
C GLY A 68 -3.97 0.65 -17.58
N SER A 69 -3.48 1.64 -18.31
CA SER A 69 -4.19 2.92 -18.56
C SER A 69 -5.11 2.93 -19.79
N SER A 70 -5.01 1.93 -20.69
CA SER A 70 -5.79 1.89 -21.95
C SER A 70 -7.05 1.02 -21.90
N GLY A 71 -7.31 0.29 -20.82
CA GLY A 71 -8.45 -0.63 -20.71
C GLY A 71 -9.30 -0.41 -19.48
N GLY A 72 -10.62 -0.64 -19.61
CA GLY A 72 -11.58 -0.74 -18.50
C GLY A 72 -11.69 -2.15 -17.90
N GLY A 73 -10.61 -2.93 -17.96
CA GLY A 73 -10.59 -4.33 -17.56
C GLY A 73 -10.75 -4.53 -16.05
N ARG A 74 -11.33 -5.68 -15.67
CA ARG A 74 -11.42 -6.10 -14.28
C ARG A 74 -10.02 -6.35 -13.70
N SER A 75 -9.85 -6.02 -12.43
CA SER A 75 -8.68 -6.41 -11.65
C SER A 75 -8.78 -7.88 -11.24
N GLU A 76 -7.66 -8.59 -11.25
CA GLU A 76 -7.57 -10.00 -10.86
C GLU A 76 -6.52 -10.15 -9.75
N LEU A 77 -6.88 -10.80 -8.65
CA LEU A 77 -5.93 -11.12 -7.58
C LEU A 77 -4.95 -12.17 -8.10
N VAL A 78 -3.65 -11.84 -8.10
CA VAL A 78 -2.59 -12.73 -8.59
C VAL A 78 -1.66 -13.21 -7.49
N ALA A 79 -1.62 -12.52 -6.35
CA ALA A 79 -0.93 -12.97 -5.16
C ALA A 79 -1.57 -12.39 -3.90
N GLU A 80 -1.56 -13.19 -2.85
CA GLU A 80 -1.93 -12.82 -1.49
C GLU A 80 -1.02 -13.55 -0.52
N PHE A 81 -0.46 -12.83 0.44
CA PHE A 81 0.44 -13.39 1.45
C PHE A 81 0.45 -12.53 2.71
N THR A 82 0.95 -13.08 3.80
CA THR A 82 0.90 -12.43 5.12
C THR A 82 2.27 -12.42 5.78
N GLU A 83 2.44 -11.58 6.79
CA GLU A 83 3.63 -11.62 7.63
C GLU A 83 3.89 -13.06 8.14
N GLY A 84 5.06 -13.60 7.76
CA GLY A 84 5.53 -14.92 8.16
C GLY A 84 5.02 -16.09 7.31
N ASN A 85 4.30 -15.87 6.19
CA ASN A 85 3.92 -16.94 5.27
C ASN A 85 3.58 -16.42 3.86
#